data_AF-A0A1V5WXF7-F1
#
_entry.id   AF-A0A1V5WXF7-F1
#
_cell.length_a   1.000
_cell.length_b   1.000
_cell.length_c   1.000
_cell.angle_alpha   90.00
_cell.angle_beta   90.00
_cell.angle_gamma   90.00
#
_symmetry.space_group_name_H-M   'P 1'
#
loop_
_entity.id
_entity.type
_entity.pdbx_description
1 polymer ?
#
loop_
_entity_poly.entity_id
_entity_poly.type
_entity_poly.pdbx_seq_one_letter_code
_entity_poly.pdbx_strand_id
1 'polypeptide(L)'
;MDDKQSRLAEQRRVWYAVIVAWLAALVAVNLVAYVPTHDGPQHIYLGHLLNHFSDPGSIYPLYFRPARPLAALGFSSIFCPLDDVLGWQIAFRLSLSVIVSMWGWSVWALARTIDPRRAIVGVMGFATAFQWTLYMGFFSWMISMALGLGTLAVALRLPWSVQRRVLIALLLAIHAVAHPFPALVTSLVLVTLVLFHHATRRWWRELIWLALMGIPVVLVIAYANGWFGSETVSLPAGEPSPERSFAMVMRDALNLFVGGPYWRSIPVSLATAFAVGWGAWRWKTRRSGATDRALWLVGSLLLLIFFWAPLHLGTWEFFSPRFLAPASLLLWVALPLETLSRTAYLVVFSLVCVHGGAALAWSTRFHRELFNRSADILALAREPIRRHGPRLPMIVDTRLGYGNEMDRWYPYFEPSLNVGTLFAIEQGGVVPYTFTSVPQLHGLVFSEEGKSRMPAAPYRQVYGPVYRAAVAQSNQHVASAAMVSWASFGSSFEDVVYIGPRHELETLVSRGYRVEKHRGDGAILRFEGCPTDVAVMVSGPLPHALTVEYGWLPVTLHSYSMTAPTGTQPIENKINFSFSGMPCGPVWVRAWLDRDDTGTLTSADRVCNGTDREGRMHFEITHETRHVVCSLD
;
A
#
# COMPACT_ATOMS: atom_id res chain seq x y z
N MET A 1 -16.05 -5.65 -53.88
CA MET A 1 -15.05 -6.03 -52.86
C MET A 1 -15.70 -7.06 -51.94
N ASP A 2 -15.10 -8.24 -51.87
CA ASP A 2 -15.65 -9.42 -51.18
C ASP A 2 -15.75 -9.19 -49.66
N ASP A 3 -16.86 -9.57 -49.00
CA ASP A 3 -17.13 -9.33 -47.57
C ASP A 3 -15.97 -9.84 -46.69
N LYS A 4 -15.35 -10.94 -47.12
CA LYS A 4 -14.15 -11.52 -46.49
C LYS A 4 -12.97 -10.53 -46.45
N GLN A 5 -12.69 -9.81 -47.54
CA GLN A 5 -11.61 -8.81 -47.58
C GLN A 5 -11.88 -7.64 -46.65
N SER A 6 -13.15 -7.18 -46.56
CA SER A 6 -13.55 -6.11 -45.64
C SER A 6 -13.33 -6.51 -44.18
N ARG A 7 -13.73 -7.74 -43.80
CA ARG A 7 -13.52 -8.27 -42.43
C ARG A 7 -12.04 -8.42 -42.09
N LEU A 8 -11.23 -8.88 -43.03
CA LEU A 8 -9.77 -8.98 -42.83
C LEU A 8 -9.13 -7.60 -42.64
N ALA A 9 -9.54 -6.60 -43.42
CA ALA A 9 -9.06 -5.23 -43.27
C ALA A 9 -9.46 -4.63 -41.90
N GLU A 10 -10.68 -4.85 -41.44
CA GLU A 10 -11.17 -4.44 -40.12
C GLU A 10 -10.35 -5.09 -38.99
N GLN A 11 -10.13 -6.41 -39.07
CA GLN A 11 -9.31 -7.13 -38.08
C GLN A 11 -7.86 -6.60 -38.04
N ARG A 12 -7.25 -6.30 -39.20
CA ARG A 12 -5.91 -5.71 -39.25
C ARG A 12 -5.87 -4.36 -38.55
N ARG A 13 -6.87 -3.50 -38.74
CA ARG A 13 -6.96 -2.19 -38.06
C ARG A 13 -7.01 -2.34 -36.54
N VAL A 14 -7.82 -3.28 -36.04
CA VAL A 14 -7.90 -3.56 -34.59
C VAL A 14 -6.55 -4.04 -34.06
N TRP A 15 -5.87 -4.94 -34.77
CA TRP A 15 -4.53 -5.40 -34.39
C TRP A 15 -3.52 -4.26 -34.32
N TYR A 16 -3.47 -3.39 -35.33
CA TYR A 16 -2.58 -2.23 -35.31
C TYR A 16 -2.87 -1.31 -34.12
N ALA A 17 -4.15 -1.00 -33.86
CA ALA A 17 -4.53 -0.16 -32.73
C ALA A 17 -4.11 -0.78 -31.38
N VAL A 18 -4.29 -2.09 -31.22
CA VAL A 18 -3.88 -2.84 -30.02
C VAL A 18 -2.37 -2.83 -29.83
N ILE A 19 -1.59 -3.08 -30.89
CA ILE A 19 -0.13 -3.05 -30.83
C ILE A 19 0.38 -1.65 -30.49
N VAL A 20 -0.17 -0.61 -31.12
CA VAL A 20 0.20 0.79 -30.82
C VAL A 20 -0.13 1.14 -29.37
N ALA A 21 -1.31 0.76 -28.87
CA ALA A 21 -1.68 0.99 -27.48
C ALA A 21 -0.77 0.25 -26.49
N TRP A 22 -0.37 -0.99 -26.81
CA TRP A 22 0.58 -1.77 -26.02
C TRP A 22 1.95 -1.09 -25.96
N LEU A 23 2.52 -0.71 -27.11
CA LEU A 23 3.81 -0.02 -27.16
C LEU A 23 3.77 1.33 -26.42
N ALA A 24 2.69 2.09 -26.57
CA ALA A 24 2.49 3.33 -25.83
C ALA A 24 2.40 3.11 -24.31
N ALA A 25 1.75 2.02 -23.87
CA ALA A 25 1.72 1.65 -22.45
C ALA A 25 3.13 1.26 -21.95
N LEU A 26 3.91 0.50 -22.72
CA LEU A 26 5.29 0.18 -22.37
C LEU A 26 6.16 1.44 -22.26
N VAL A 27 6.00 2.39 -23.17
CA VAL A 27 6.67 3.70 -23.09
C VAL A 27 6.25 4.44 -21.82
N ALA A 28 4.96 4.48 -21.49
CA ALA A 28 4.47 5.17 -20.30
C ALA A 28 5.08 4.61 -19.00
N VAL A 29 5.27 3.29 -18.89
CA VAL A 29 5.92 2.66 -17.73
C VAL A 29 7.42 2.95 -17.70
N ASN A 30 8.11 2.84 -18.84
CA ASN A 30 9.58 2.86 -18.89
C ASN A 30 10.19 4.25 -19.09
N LEU A 31 9.38 5.29 -19.27
CA LEU A 31 9.87 6.66 -19.50
C LEU A 31 10.68 7.21 -18.32
N VAL A 32 10.32 6.83 -17.09
CA VAL A 32 10.96 7.30 -15.86
C VAL A 32 11.74 6.17 -15.20
N ALA A 33 12.75 6.51 -14.39
CA ALA A 33 13.54 5.51 -13.67
C ALA A 33 12.72 4.78 -12.58
N TYR A 34 11.67 5.44 -12.10
CA TYR A 34 10.76 4.93 -11.09
C TYR A 34 9.38 5.57 -11.28
N VAL A 35 8.32 4.77 -11.26
CA VAL A 35 6.94 5.27 -11.24
C VAL A 35 6.47 5.23 -9.78
N PRO A 36 6.29 6.38 -9.10
CA PRO A 36 5.81 6.39 -7.73
C PRO A 36 4.41 5.77 -7.60
N THR A 37 4.28 4.83 -6.67
CA THR A 37 3.03 4.17 -6.31
C THR A 37 2.89 4.08 -4.79
N HIS A 38 1.67 3.91 -4.28
CA HIS A 38 1.39 3.92 -2.85
C HIS A 38 2.12 2.76 -2.14
N ASP A 39 1.80 1.51 -2.47
CA ASP A 39 2.42 0.31 -1.86
C ASP A 39 3.58 -0.30 -2.66
N GLY A 40 3.96 0.28 -3.80
CA GLY A 40 5.07 -0.26 -4.58
C GLY A 40 6.38 -0.36 -3.81
N PRO A 41 6.80 0.67 -3.05
CA PRO A 41 7.98 0.56 -2.20
C PRO A 41 7.97 -0.63 -1.23
N GLN A 42 6.79 -1.01 -0.71
CA GLN A 42 6.66 -2.17 0.18
C GLN A 42 6.94 -3.48 -0.55
N HIS A 43 6.36 -3.64 -1.73
CA HIS A 43 6.55 -4.83 -2.55
C HIS A 43 7.99 -4.97 -3.07
N ILE A 44 8.61 -3.85 -3.47
CA ILE A 44 10.01 -3.81 -3.88
C ILE A 44 10.90 -4.20 -2.69
N TYR A 45 10.68 -3.61 -1.52
CA TYR A 45 11.46 -3.91 -0.32
C TYR A 45 11.32 -5.36 0.13
N LEU A 46 10.11 -5.91 0.17
CA LEU A 46 9.92 -7.33 0.50
C LEU A 46 10.62 -8.25 -0.51
N GLY A 47 10.57 -7.93 -1.80
CA GLY A 47 11.28 -8.69 -2.84
C GLY A 47 12.79 -8.62 -2.68
N HIS A 48 13.32 -7.43 -2.37
CA HIS A 48 14.73 -7.19 -2.10
C HIS A 48 15.19 -7.96 -0.85
N LEU A 49 14.43 -7.88 0.25
CA LEU A 49 14.72 -8.66 1.46
C LEU A 49 14.79 -10.15 1.17
N LEU A 50 13.91 -10.69 0.33
CA LEU A 50 13.91 -12.11 -0.02
C LEU A 50 15.18 -12.54 -0.77
N ASN A 51 15.64 -11.73 -1.72
CA ASN A 51 16.86 -12.03 -2.48
C ASN A 51 18.12 -11.90 -1.62
N HIS A 52 18.15 -10.91 -0.73
CA HIS A 52 19.34 -10.53 0.03
C HIS A 52 19.32 -11.03 1.48
N PHE A 53 18.34 -11.86 1.87
CA PHE A 53 18.19 -12.35 3.25
C PHE A 53 19.42 -13.11 3.75
N SER A 54 20.08 -13.85 2.85
CA SER A 54 21.22 -14.72 3.18
C SER A 54 22.56 -14.14 2.75
N ASP A 55 22.59 -12.89 2.30
CA ASP A 55 23.83 -12.26 1.89
C ASP A 55 24.79 -12.09 3.09
N PRO A 56 26.09 -12.40 2.93
CA PRO A 56 27.08 -12.17 3.97
C PRO A 56 27.09 -10.69 4.41
N GLY A 57 26.95 -10.46 5.72
CA GLY A 57 26.91 -9.10 6.28
C GLY A 57 25.53 -8.42 6.23
N SER A 58 24.51 -9.08 5.69
CA SER A 58 23.14 -8.60 5.81
C SER A 58 22.66 -8.68 7.27
N ILE A 59 21.89 -7.68 7.68
CA ILE A 59 21.29 -7.60 9.03
C ILE A 59 19.93 -8.29 9.11
N TYR A 60 19.38 -8.69 7.96
CA TYR A 60 18.00 -9.14 7.86
C TYR A 60 17.70 -10.36 8.74
N PRO A 61 18.60 -11.35 8.91
CA PRO A 61 18.38 -12.46 9.84
C PRO A 61 18.24 -12.05 11.32
N LEU A 62 18.72 -10.86 11.71
CA LEU A 62 18.54 -10.34 13.07
C LEU A 62 17.11 -9.87 13.33
N TYR A 63 16.39 -9.51 12.27
CA TYR A 63 15.05 -8.91 12.37
C TYR A 63 13.95 -9.82 11.83
N PHE A 64 14.25 -10.63 10.82
CA PHE A 64 13.27 -11.39 10.07
C PHE A 64 13.56 -12.88 10.11
N ARG A 65 12.51 -13.66 9.91
CA ARG A 65 12.57 -15.10 9.66
C ARG A 65 11.85 -15.44 8.35
N PRO A 66 12.31 -16.48 7.62
CA PRO A 66 11.59 -17.03 6.48
C PRO A 66 10.19 -17.49 6.87
N ALA A 67 9.24 -17.17 6.00
CA ALA A 67 7.89 -17.70 6.01
C ALA A 67 7.64 -18.50 4.71
N ARG A 68 6.50 -19.17 4.61
CA ARG A 68 6.16 -20.04 3.47
C ARG A 68 4.82 -19.68 2.84
N PRO A 69 4.65 -18.43 2.38
CA PRO A 69 3.39 -18.00 1.79
C PRO A 69 3.03 -18.88 0.58
N LEU A 70 1.73 -19.18 0.44
CA LEU A 70 1.17 -19.80 -0.77
C LEU A 70 0.28 -18.83 -1.56
N ALA A 71 0.16 -17.60 -1.09
CA ALA A 71 -0.71 -16.57 -1.64
C ALA A 71 0.03 -15.23 -1.76
N ALA A 72 -0.53 -14.33 -2.58
CA ALA A 72 0.01 -12.98 -2.83
C ALA A 72 1.39 -12.94 -3.52
N LEU A 73 1.82 -14.05 -4.13
CA LEU A 73 3.15 -14.19 -4.75
C LEU A 73 3.27 -13.57 -6.15
N GLY A 74 2.18 -13.04 -6.70
CA GLY A 74 2.11 -12.53 -8.07
C GLY A 74 3.26 -11.59 -8.42
N PHE A 75 3.42 -10.49 -7.67
CA PHE A 75 4.50 -9.54 -7.93
C PHE A 75 5.89 -10.12 -7.71
N SER A 76 6.14 -10.76 -6.57
CA SER A 76 7.47 -11.29 -6.22
C SER A 76 7.96 -12.36 -7.20
N SER A 77 7.05 -13.18 -7.75
CA SER A 77 7.40 -14.18 -8.78
C SER A 77 7.98 -13.59 -10.07
N ILE A 78 7.72 -12.31 -10.36
CA ILE A 78 8.28 -11.60 -11.50
C ILE A 78 9.47 -10.74 -11.05
N PHE A 79 9.29 -10.00 -9.95
CA PHE A 79 10.27 -9.03 -9.48
C PHE A 79 11.55 -9.67 -8.94
N CYS A 80 11.47 -10.68 -8.08
CA CYS A 80 12.65 -11.24 -7.40
C CYS A 80 13.69 -11.80 -8.38
N PRO A 81 13.33 -12.61 -9.40
CA PRO A 81 14.31 -13.08 -10.37
C PRO A 81 14.97 -11.96 -11.19
N LEU A 82 14.28 -10.84 -11.38
CA LEU A 82 14.81 -9.69 -12.11
C LEU A 82 15.71 -8.81 -11.22
N ASP A 83 15.35 -8.65 -9.95
CA ASP A 83 16.09 -7.84 -8.97
C ASP A 83 17.47 -8.44 -8.68
N ASP A 84 17.54 -9.77 -8.57
CA ASP A 84 18.77 -10.54 -8.37
C ASP A 84 19.86 -10.23 -9.43
N VAL A 85 19.44 -9.93 -10.67
CA VAL A 85 20.35 -9.74 -11.81
C VAL A 85 20.50 -8.28 -12.22
N LEU A 86 19.42 -7.49 -12.16
CA LEU A 86 19.35 -6.15 -12.78
C LEU A 86 19.26 -5.01 -11.75
N GLY A 87 19.09 -5.34 -10.48
CA GLY A 87 18.78 -4.39 -9.42
C GLY A 87 17.35 -3.85 -9.46
N TRP A 88 16.90 -3.37 -8.30
CA TRP A 88 15.49 -3.15 -8.02
C TRP A 88 14.79 -2.15 -8.97
N GLN A 89 15.49 -1.13 -9.46
CA GLN A 89 14.90 -0.10 -10.34
C GLN A 89 14.56 -0.65 -11.73
N ILE A 90 15.47 -1.43 -12.32
CA ILE A 90 15.24 -2.07 -13.62
C ILE A 90 14.20 -3.17 -13.45
N ALA A 91 14.36 -4.01 -12.42
CA ALA A 91 13.42 -5.07 -12.09
C ALA A 91 11.99 -4.55 -11.93
N PHE A 92 11.79 -3.45 -11.19
CA PHE A 92 10.48 -2.86 -10.99
C PHE A 92 9.83 -2.40 -12.30
N ARG A 93 10.57 -1.69 -13.17
CA ARG A 93 10.05 -1.23 -14.47
C ARG A 93 9.67 -2.38 -15.39
N LEU A 94 10.47 -3.44 -15.42
CA LEU A 94 10.17 -4.65 -16.18
C LEU A 94 8.94 -5.38 -15.59
N SER A 95 8.84 -5.50 -14.27
CA SER A 95 7.65 -6.05 -13.61
C SER A 95 6.39 -5.26 -13.95
N LEU A 96 6.42 -3.93 -13.88
CA LEU A 96 5.29 -3.08 -14.30
C LEU A 96 4.96 -3.28 -15.79
N SER A 97 5.96 -3.43 -16.66
CA SER A 97 5.78 -3.71 -18.08
C SER A 97 5.05 -5.03 -18.32
N VAL A 98 5.40 -6.08 -17.56
CA VAL A 98 4.71 -7.37 -17.59
C VAL A 98 3.28 -7.21 -17.09
N ILE A 99 3.05 -6.51 -15.97
CA ILE A 99 1.71 -6.28 -15.39
C ILE A 99 0.77 -5.60 -16.39
N VAL A 100 1.19 -4.46 -16.98
CA VAL A 100 0.35 -3.72 -17.92
C VAL A 100 0.10 -4.51 -19.21
N SER A 101 1.10 -5.29 -19.65
CA SER A 101 0.96 -6.17 -20.82
C SER A 101 -0.03 -7.30 -20.56
N MET A 102 0.12 -8.01 -19.45
CA MET A 102 -0.80 -9.09 -19.04
C MET A 102 -2.23 -8.56 -18.97
N TRP A 103 -2.44 -7.40 -18.33
CA TRP A 103 -3.75 -6.80 -18.21
C TRP A 103 -4.39 -6.50 -19.58
N GLY A 104 -3.70 -5.73 -20.44
CA GLY A 104 -4.24 -5.34 -21.74
C GLY A 104 -4.46 -6.54 -22.68
N TRP A 105 -3.51 -7.47 -22.75
CA TRP A 105 -3.63 -8.67 -23.59
C TRP A 105 -4.73 -9.61 -23.11
N SER A 106 -4.95 -9.76 -21.80
CA SER A 106 -6.05 -10.58 -21.28
C SER A 106 -7.42 -9.97 -21.56
N VAL A 107 -7.58 -8.65 -21.44
CA VAL A 107 -8.82 -7.96 -21.85
C VAL A 107 -9.09 -8.17 -23.34
N TRP A 108 -8.07 -7.96 -24.17
CA TRP A 108 -8.17 -8.17 -25.62
C TRP A 108 -8.52 -9.61 -25.97
N ALA A 109 -7.85 -10.60 -25.35
CA ALA A 109 -8.08 -12.02 -25.59
C ALA A 109 -9.51 -12.44 -25.19
N LEU A 110 -10.00 -11.96 -24.05
CA LEU A 110 -11.36 -12.22 -23.59
C LEU A 110 -12.37 -11.66 -24.59
N ALA A 111 -12.24 -10.38 -24.96
CA ALA A 111 -13.16 -9.72 -25.87
C ALA A 111 -13.17 -10.38 -27.27
N ARG A 112 -11.98 -10.66 -27.82
CA ARG A 112 -11.82 -11.33 -29.12
C ARG A 112 -12.41 -12.75 -29.13
N THR A 113 -12.32 -13.47 -28.01
CA THR A 113 -12.84 -14.84 -27.94
C THR A 113 -14.36 -14.89 -28.02
N ILE A 114 -15.04 -13.84 -27.53
CA ILE A 114 -16.49 -13.71 -27.70
C ILE A 114 -16.83 -13.37 -29.15
N ASP A 115 -16.24 -12.30 -29.69
CA ASP A 115 -16.39 -11.92 -31.09
C ASP A 115 -15.18 -11.09 -31.56
N PRO A 116 -14.62 -11.33 -32.76
CA PRO A 116 -13.51 -10.54 -33.29
C PRO A 116 -13.75 -9.02 -33.36
N ARG A 117 -15.00 -8.56 -33.53
CA ARG A 117 -15.35 -7.13 -33.53
C ARG A 117 -15.27 -6.52 -32.15
N ARG A 118 -15.53 -7.29 -31.09
CA ARG A 118 -15.39 -6.84 -29.70
C ARG A 118 -13.93 -6.65 -29.28
N ALA A 119 -12.97 -7.18 -30.05
CA ALA A 119 -11.54 -7.05 -29.77
C ALA A 119 -11.04 -5.59 -29.64
N ILE A 120 -11.78 -4.60 -30.15
CA ILE A 120 -11.48 -3.18 -29.94
C ILE A 120 -11.51 -2.76 -28.47
N VAL A 121 -12.26 -3.46 -27.61
CA VAL A 121 -12.22 -3.27 -26.15
C VAL A 121 -10.81 -3.53 -25.59
N GLY A 122 -9.98 -4.32 -26.28
CA GLY A 122 -8.58 -4.52 -25.95
C GLY A 122 -7.74 -3.24 -25.96
N VAL A 123 -8.05 -2.26 -26.82
CA VAL A 123 -7.37 -0.93 -26.80
C VAL A 123 -7.66 -0.22 -25.48
N MET A 124 -8.91 -0.28 -25.00
CA MET A 124 -9.26 0.22 -23.67
C MET A 124 -8.55 -0.56 -22.57
N GLY A 125 -8.34 -1.87 -22.74
CA GLY A 125 -7.55 -2.68 -21.82
C GLY A 125 -6.17 -2.10 -21.51
N PHE A 126 -5.43 -1.65 -22.52
CA PHE A 126 -4.12 -0.99 -22.31
C PHE A 126 -4.26 0.41 -21.70
N ALA A 127 -5.26 1.19 -22.11
CA ALA A 127 -5.51 2.51 -21.54
C ALA A 127 -5.88 2.46 -20.04
N THR A 128 -6.65 1.44 -19.65
CA THR A 128 -7.08 1.21 -18.26
C THR A 128 -6.07 0.38 -17.47
N ALA A 129 -4.93 0.00 -18.04
CA ALA A 129 -3.86 -0.65 -17.27
C ALA A 129 -3.29 0.32 -16.22
N PHE A 130 -3.29 1.63 -16.52
CA PHE A 130 -2.95 2.72 -15.60
C PHE A 130 -4.15 3.17 -14.77
N GLN A 131 -4.79 2.19 -14.14
CA GLN A 131 -5.91 2.39 -13.22
C GLN A 131 -5.42 2.67 -11.79
N TRP A 132 -6.32 3.17 -10.96
CA TRP A 132 -6.10 3.42 -9.53
C TRP A 132 -5.43 2.24 -8.84
N THR A 133 -5.84 1.00 -9.13
CA THR A 133 -5.25 -0.19 -8.50
C THR A 133 -3.76 -0.39 -8.79
N LEU A 134 -3.27 0.05 -9.96
CA LEU A 134 -1.85 0.05 -10.28
C LEU A 134 -1.10 1.09 -9.43
N TYR A 135 -1.65 2.30 -9.35
CA TYR A 135 -1.07 3.39 -8.58
C TYR A 135 -1.08 3.13 -7.08
N MET A 136 -2.07 2.39 -6.58
CA MET A 136 -2.05 1.94 -5.20
C MET A 136 -0.99 0.87 -4.92
N GLY A 137 -0.39 0.27 -5.95
CA GLY A 137 0.62 -0.76 -5.77
C GLY A 137 0.05 -2.15 -5.52
N PHE A 138 -1.24 -2.41 -5.79
CA PHE A 138 -1.84 -3.75 -5.64
C PHE A 138 -1.46 -4.68 -6.80
N PHE A 139 -0.16 -4.86 -7.01
CA PHE A 139 0.41 -5.54 -8.18
C PHE A 139 0.02 -7.01 -8.24
N SER A 140 0.11 -7.74 -7.12
CA SER A 140 -0.32 -9.15 -7.06
C SER A 140 -1.80 -9.31 -7.40
N TRP A 141 -2.67 -8.38 -6.95
CA TRP A 141 -4.08 -8.35 -7.35
C TRP A 141 -4.24 -8.12 -8.86
N MET A 142 -3.47 -7.19 -9.46
CA MET A 142 -3.58 -6.90 -10.90
C MET A 142 -3.13 -8.06 -11.77
N ILE A 143 -2.01 -8.69 -11.43
CA ILE A 143 -1.48 -9.89 -12.11
C ILE A 143 -2.52 -11.00 -12.05
N SER A 144 -3.03 -11.24 -10.84
CA SER A 144 -4.05 -12.24 -10.58
C SER A 144 -5.29 -11.96 -11.44
N MET A 145 -5.88 -10.76 -11.35
CA MET A 145 -7.05 -10.39 -12.17
C MET A 145 -6.80 -10.53 -13.68
N ALA A 146 -5.62 -10.17 -14.19
CA ALA A 146 -5.25 -10.37 -15.59
C ALA A 146 -5.19 -11.87 -15.97
N LEU A 147 -4.64 -12.73 -15.11
CA LEU A 147 -4.69 -14.19 -15.27
C LEU A 147 -6.15 -14.69 -15.26
N GLY A 148 -6.99 -14.12 -14.40
CA GLY A 148 -8.42 -14.38 -14.35
C GLY A 148 -9.12 -14.11 -15.68
N LEU A 149 -8.92 -12.93 -16.26
CA LEU A 149 -9.48 -12.54 -17.56
C LEU A 149 -8.97 -13.46 -18.69
N GLY A 150 -7.68 -13.82 -18.68
CA GLY A 150 -7.11 -14.79 -19.63
C GLY A 150 -7.70 -16.19 -19.46
N THR A 151 -7.93 -16.63 -18.22
CA THR A 151 -8.59 -17.91 -17.90
C THR A 151 -10.01 -17.93 -18.44
N LEU A 152 -10.76 -16.84 -18.28
CA LEU A 152 -12.09 -16.70 -18.87
C LEU A 152 -12.03 -16.81 -20.38
N ALA A 153 -11.07 -16.18 -21.06
CA ALA A 153 -10.89 -16.31 -22.51
C ALA A 153 -10.73 -17.79 -22.93
N VAL A 154 -9.94 -18.57 -22.20
CA VAL A 154 -9.80 -20.03 -22.45
C VAL A 154 -11.11 -20.79 -22.20
N ALA A 155 -11.85 -20.40 -21.16
CA ALA A 155 -13.04 -21.08 -20.69
C ALA A 155 -14.33 -20.77 -21.48
N LEU A 156 -14.37 -19.69 -22.28
CA LEU A 156 -15.59 -19.27 -22.99
C LEU A 156 -16.15 -20.30 -24.00
N ARG A 157 -15.34 -21.25 -24.46
CA ARG A 157 -15.76 -22.25 -25.45
C ARG A 157 -16.20 -23.55 -24.78
N LEU A 158 -17.51 -23.69 -24.55
CA LEU A 158 -18.16 -24.89 -24.01
C LEU A 158 -18.64 -25.86 -25.12
N PRO A 159 -18.75 -27.17 -24.84
CA PRO A 159 -18.32 -27.87 -23.62
C PRO A 159 -16.78 -28.00 -23.52
N TRP A 160 -16.27 -28.18 -22.30
CA TRP A 160 -14.82 -28.35 -22.09
C TRP A 160 -14.37 -29.80 -22.23
N SER A 161 -13.36 -30.02 -23.06
CA SER A 161 -12.59 -31.28 -23.08
C SER A 161 -11.81 -31.45 -21.76
N VAL A 162 -11.38 -32.68 -21.47
CA VAL A 162 -10.54 -32.97 -20.28
C VAL A 162 -9.28 -32.11 -20.26
N GLN A 163 -8.58 -31.99 -21.40
CA GLN A 163 -7.39 -31.15 -21.52
C GLN A 163 -7.68 -29.68 -21.17
N ARG A 164 -8.81 -29.13 -21.64
CA ARG A 164 -9.20 -27.75 -21.32
C ARG A 164 -9.56 -27.60 -19.84
N ARG A 165 -10.20 -28.59 -19.22
CA ARG A 165 -10.48 -28.60 -17.78
C ARG A 165 -9.19 -28.57 -16.95
N VAL A 166 -8.23 -29.42 -17.30
CA VAL A 166 -6.91 -29.43 -16.64
C VAL A 166 -6.21 -28.08 -16.78
N LEU A 167 -6.24 -27.49 -17.98
CA LEU A 167 -5.68 -26.15 -18.19
C LEU A 167 -6.39 -25.08 -17.35
N ILE A 168 -7.72 -25.08 -17.30
CA ILE A 168 -8.48 -24.13 -16.47
C ILE A 168 -8.15 -24.31 -14.98
N ALA A 169 -8.07 -25.55 -14.49
CA ALA A 169 -7.70 -25.84 -13.11
C ALA A 169 -6.29 -25.34 -12.77
N LEU A 170 -5.33 -25.57 -13.66
CA LEU A 170 -3.96 -25.09 -13.50
C LEU A 170 -3.90 -23.56 -13.49
N LEU A 171 -4.61 -22.90 -14.41
CA LEU A 171 -4.69 -21.44 -14.45
C LEU A 171 -5.34 -20.87 -13.20
N LEU A 172 -6.42 -21.49 -12.69
CA LEU A 172 -7.05 -21.11 -11.42
C LEU A 172 -6.10 -21.28 -10.23
N ALA A 173 -5.30 -22.34 -10.20
CA ALA A 173 -4.29 -22.55 -9.15
C ALA A 173 -3.20 -21.46 -9.18
N ILE A 174 -2.59 -21.20 -10.35
CA ILE A 174 -1.60 -20.13 -10.53
C ILE A 174 -2.19 -18.77 -10.14
N HIS A 175 -3.42 -18.53 -10.57
CA HIS A 175 -4.17 -17.32 -10.27
C HIS A 175 -4.39 -17.13 -8.76
N ALA A 176 -4.75 -18.19 -8.02
CA ALA A 176 -4.94 -18.15 -6.58
C ALA A 176 -3.62 -17.92 -5.82
N VAL A 177 -2.53 -18.54 -6.27
CA VAL A 177 -1.18 -18.31 -5.72
C VAL A 177 -0.76 -16.86 -5.95
N ALA A 178 -1.04 -16.31 -7.14
CA ALA A 178 -0.76 -14.91 -7.43
C ALA A 178 -1.54 -13.98 -6.50
N HIS A 179 -2.85 -14.20 -6.34
CA HIS A 179 -3.70 -13.59 -5.32
C HIS A 179 -5.03 -14.36 -5.20
N PRO A 180 -5.49 -14.75 -4.00
CA PRO A 180 -6.67 -15.62 -3.85
C PRO A 180 -7.98 -14.95 -4.25
N PHE A 181 -8.11 -13.65 -3.98
CA PHE A 181 -9.38 -12.96 -4.18
C PHE A 181 -9.85 -12.83 -5.63
N PRO A 182 -9.04 -12.35 -6.59
CA PRO A 182 -9.43 -12.39 -8.00
C PRO A 182 -9.75 -13.81 -8.49
N ALA A 183 -9.11 -14.85 -7.95
CA ALA A 183 -9.44 -16.25 -8.28
C ALA A 183 -10.87 -16.65 -7.89
N LEU A 184 -11.37 -16.16 -6.76
CA LEU A 184 -12.79 -16.29 -6.40
C LEU A 184 -13.70 -15.56 -7.40
N VAL A 185 -13.34 -14.35 -7.80
CA VAL A 185 -14.12 -13.57 -8.77
C VAL A 185 -14.22 -14.32 -10.11
N THR A 186 -13.10 -14.83 -10.63
CA THR A 186 -13.10 -15.64 -11.85
C THR A 186 -13.91 -16.92 -11.67
N SER A 187 -13.80 -17.60 -10.53
CA SER A 187 -14.58 -18.81 -10.25
C SER A 187 -16.08 -18.53 -10.24
N LEU A 188 -16.52 -17.39 -9.70
CA LEU A 188 -17.92 -16.95 -9.75
C LEU A 188 -18.41 -16.74 -11.19
N VAL A 189 -17.58 -16.13 -12.05
CA VAL A 189 -17.90 -15.99 -13.48
C VAL A 189 -18.02 -17.35 -14.17
N LEU A 190 -17.11 -18.28 -13.90
CA LEU A 190 -17.14 -19.63 -14.48
C LEU A 190 -18.40 -20.42 -14.06
N VAL A 191 -18.77 -20.36 -12.78
CA VAL A 191 -20.02 -20.96 -12.27
C VAL A 191 -21.22 -20.36 -13.02
N THR A 192 -21.26 -19.04 -13.14
CA THR A 192 -22.34 -18.33 -13.81
C THR A 192 -22.41 -18.69 -15.30
N LEU A 193 -21.27 -18.81 -15.98
CA LEU A 193 -21.19 -19.26 -17.38
C LEU A 193 -21.78 -20.66 -17.59
N VAL A 194 -21.46 -21.61 -16.70
CA VAL A 194 -22.00 -22.98 -16.74
C VAL A 194 -23.51 -22.98 -16.52
N LEU A 195 -24.00 -22.20 -15.55
CA LEU A 195 -25.43 -22.07 -15.25
C LEU A 195 -26.24 -21.52 -16.45
N PHE A 196 -25.70 -20.57 -17.21
CA PHE A 196 -26.40 -20.01 -18.39
C PHE A 196 -26.27 -20.84 -19.67
N HIS A 197 -25.19 -21.62 -19.85
CA HIS A 197 -24.99 -22.41 -21.07
C HIS A 197 -25.66 -23.78 -21.07
N HIS A 198 -25.74 -24.45 -19.92
CA HIS A 198 -26.28 -25.80 -19.87
C HIS A 198 -27.77 -25.77 -19.52
N ALA A 199 -28.61 -26.17 -20.49
CA ALA A 199 -30.02 -26.46 -20.24
C ALA A 199 -30.20 -27.41 -19.05
N THR A 200 -31.32 -27.27 -18.35
CA THR A 200 -31.64 -27.73 -16.96
C THR A 200 -31.21 -29.14 -16.52
N ARG A 201 -30.78 -30.05 -17.41
CA ARG A 201 -30.42 -31.44 -17.07
C ARG A 201 -28.92 -31.74 -16.92
N ARG A 202 -27.99 -30.89 -17.39
CA ARG A 202 -26.53 -31.21 -17.37
C ARG A 202 -25.63 -30.27 -16.56
N TRP A 203 -26.16 -29.14 -16.08
CA TRP A 203 -25.37 -28.14 -15.36
C TRP A 203 -24.70 -28.69 -14.09
N TRP A 204 -25.36 -29.60 -13.35
CA TRP A 204 -24.82 -30.17 -12.12
C TRP A 204 -23.52 -30.96 -12.33
N ARG A 205 -23.37 -31.69 -13.45
CA ARG A 205 -22.13 -32.40 -13.77
C ARG A 205 -20.97 -31.45 -14.00
N GLU A 206 -21.25 -30.35 -14.70
CA GLU A 206 -20.25 -29.32 -14.96
C GLU A 206 -19.90 -28.53 -13.69
N LEU A 207 -20.85 -28.33 -12.77
CA LEU A 207 -20.55 -27.78 -11.46
C LEU A 207 -19.69 -28.70 -10.60
N ILE A 208 -19.91 -30.02 -10.63
CA ILE A 208 -19.02 -30.98 -9.95
C ILE A 208 -17.60 -30.85 -10.50
N TRP A 209 -17.46 -30.82 -11.82
CA TRP A 209 -16.14 -30.62 -12.43
C TRP A 209 -15.53 -29.27 -12.07
N LEU A 210 -16.32 -28.18 -12.03
CA LEU A 210 -15.85 -26.87 -11.56
C LEU A 210 -15.40 -26.91 -10.11
N ALA A 211 -16.14 -27.59 -9.23
CA ALA A 211 -15.75 -27.78 -7.84
C ALA A 211 -14.41 -28.52 -7.75
N LEU A 212 -14.23 -29.60 -8.50
CA LEU A 212 -12.97 -30.35 -8.58
C LEU A 212 -11.81 -29.48 -9.10
N MET A 213 -12.04 -28.71 -10.17
CA MET A 213 -11.05 -27.77 -10.72
C MET A 213 -10.72 -26.62 -9.75
N GLY A 214 -11.67 -26.26 -8.87
CA GLY A 214 -11.53 -25.21 -7.87
C GLY A 214 -10.85 -25.64 -6.57
N ILE A 215 -10.60 -26.93 -6.34
CA ILE A 215 -9.93 -27.45 -5.13
C ILE A 215 -8.62 -26.69 -4.83
N PRO A 216 -7.70 -26.48 -5.80
CA PRO A 216 -6.47 -25.73 -5.52
C PRO A 216 -6.72 -24.31 -5.01
N VAL A 217 -7.74 -23.62 -5.55
CA VAL A 217 -8.13 -22.26 -5.12
C VAL A 217 -8.59 -22.30 -3.66
N VAL A 218 -9.45 -23.25 -3.30
CA VAL A 218 -9.94 -23.43 -1.93
C VAL A 218 -8.79 -23.74 -0.98
N LEU A 219 -7.85 -24.59 -1.37
CA LEU A 219 -6.67 -24.93 -0.55
C LEU A 219 -5.76 -23.71 -0.31
N VAL A 220 -5.49 -22.90 -1.33
CA VAL A 220 -4.70 -21.66 -1.19
C VAL A 220 -5.43 -20.66 -0.29
N ILE A 221 -6.76 -20.52 -0.41
CA ILE A 221 -7.56 -19.65 0.45
C ILE A 221 -7.54 -20.15 1.89
N ALA A 222 -7.78 -21.44 2.11
CA ALA A 222 -7.74 -22.05 3.43
C ALA A 222 -6.38 -21.85 4.09
N TYR A 223 -5.29 -22.04 3.33
CA TYR A 223 -3.94 -21.75 3.78
C TYR A 223 -3.75 -20.27 4.13
N ALA A 224 -4.15 -19.35 3.25
CA ALA A 224 -4.03 -17.91 3.45
C ALA A 224 -4.81 -17.41 4.68
N ASN A 225 -5.89 -18.12 5.06
CA ASN A 225 -6.69 -17.85 6.26
C ASN A 225 -6.20 -18.63 7.49
N GLY A 226 -5.07 -19.32 7.42
CA GLY A 226 -4.45 -20.01 8.55
C GLY A 226 -5.11 -21.33 8.95
N TRP A 227 -5.98 -21.92 8.12
CA TRP A 227 -6.71 -23.16 8.47
C TRP A 227 -5.80 -24.38 8.72
N PHE A 228 -4.56 -24.33 8.22
CA PHE A 228 -3.59 -25.43 8.32
C PHE A 228 -2.40 -25.13 9.24
N GLY A 229 -2.36 -23.98 9.91
CA GLY A 229 -1.22 -23.54 10.72
C GLY A 229 -1.56 -23.40 12.21
N SER A 230 -0.56 -23.61 13.08
CA SER A 230 -0.68 -23.35 14.53
C SER A 230 -0.53 -21.87 14.90
N GLU A 231 0.04 -21.06 14.02
CA GLU A 231 0.17 -19.60 14.19
C GLU A 231 -1.01 -18.90 13.51
N THR A 232 -2.18 -18.94 14.12
CA THR A 232 -3.26 -18.02 13.76
C THR A 232 -2.85 -16.62 14.24
N VAL A 233 -2.17 -15.88 13.35
CA VAL A 233 -2.01 -14.44 13.56
C VAL A 233 -3.41 -13.85 13.46
N SER A 234 -4.02 -13.56 14.61
CA SER A 234 -5.21 -12.71 14.68
C SER A 234 -4.79 -11.36 14.14
N LEU A 235 -5.06 -11.17 12.85
CA LEU A 235 -5.00 -9.87 12.23
C LEU A 235 -5.88 -8.95 13.09
N PRO A 236 -5.32 -7.88 13.69
CA PRO A 236 -6.14 -6.94 14.44
C PRO A 236 -7.29 -6.54 13.52
N ALA A 237 -8.52 -6.77 13.95
CA ALA A 237 -9.66 -6.33 13.20
C ALA A 237 -9.55 -4.79 13.17
N GLY A 238 -9.07 -4.26 12.05
CA GLY A 238 -9.12 -2.83 11.79
C GLY A 238 -10.57 -2.40 11.98
N GLU A 239 -10.77 -1.27 12.66
CA GLU A 239 -12.12 -0.74 12.81
C GLU A 239 -12.76 -0.63 11.42
N PRO A 240 -14.01 -1.09 11.26
CA PRO A 240 -14.70 -0.93 10.00
C PRO A 240 -14.70 0.56 9.65
N SER A 241 -14.40 0.87 8.39
CA SER A 241 -14.40 2.24 7.93
C SER A 241 -15.75 2.89 8.22
N PRO A 242 -15.80 4.19 8.63
CA PRO A 242 -17.07 4.88 8.79
C PRO A 242 -17.89 4.77 7.50
N GLU A 243 -19.21 4.76 7.65
CA GLU A 243 -20.13 4.68 6.52
C GLU A 243 -19.81 5.79 5.50
N ARG A 244 -19.64 5.39 4.24
CA ARG A 244 -19.40 6.35 3.16
C ARG A 244 -20.73 6.95 2.75
N SER A 245 -20.79 8.28 2.66
CA SER A 245 -21.95 8.95 2.06
C SER A 245 -22.07 8.54 0.59
N PHE A 246 -23.31 8.44 0.09
CA PHE A 246 -23.56 8.11 -1.32
C PHE A 246 -22.84 9.09 -2.27
N ALA A 247 -22.76 10.37 -1.93
CA ALA A 247 -22.03 11.37 -2.70
C ALA A 247 -20.53 11.07 -2.80
N MET A 248 -19.91 10.60 -1.70
CA MET A 248 -18.52 10.16 -1.71
C MET A 248 -18.33 8.94 -2.61
N VAL A 249 -19.22 7.94 -2.52
CA VAL A 249 -19.17 6.74 -3.37
C VAL A 249 -19.34 7.10 -4.86
N MET A 250 -20.22 8.04 -5.19
CA MET A 250 -20.40 8.50 -6.58
C MET A 250 -19.17 9.23 -7.11
N ARG A 251 -18.55 10.10 -6.32
CA ARG A 251 -17.27 10.74 -6.66
C ARG A 251 -16.18 9.69 -6.88
N ASP A 252 -16.11 8.73 -5.98
CA ASP A 252 -15.16 7.62 -6.02
C ASP A 252 -15.40 6.73 -7.27
N ALA A 253 -16.64 6.51 -7.68
CA ALA A 253 -16.99 5.76 -8.91
C ALA A 253 -16.47 6.44 -10.18
N LEU A 254 -16.34 7.77 -10.16
CA LEU A 254 -15.75 8.52 -11.26
C LEU A 254 -14.22 8.41 -11.24
N ASN A 255 -13.57 8.39 -10.09
CA ASN A 255 -12.11 8.58 -10.01
C ASN A 255 -11.30 7.31 -9.65
N LEU A 256 -11.92 6.24 -9.14
CA LEU A 256 -11.23 5.04 -8.68
C LEU A 256 -11.03 3.96 -9.76
N PHE A 257 -11.51 4.13 -10.99
CA PHE A 257 -11.11 3.24 -12.08
C PHE A 257 -9.84 3.76 -12.74
N VAL A 258 -9.94 4.64 -13.74
CA VAL A 258 -8.75 5.11 -14.49
C VAL A 258 -8.10 6.33 -13.81
N GLY A 259 -8.85 7.08 -13.01
CA GLY A 259 -8.41 8.31 -12.33
C GLY A 259 -7.88 9.41 -13.27
N GLY A 260 -7.50 10.54 -12.69
CA GLY A 260 -7.07 11.73 -13.43
C GLY A 260 -8.20 12.72 -13.74
N PRO A 261 -8.02 13.60 -14.74
CA PRO A 261 -9.03 14.57 -15.15
C PRO A 261 -10.32 13.93 -15.64
N TYR A 262 -11.43 14.66 -15.51
CA TYR A 262 -12.77 14.18 -15.87
C TYR A 262 -12.91 13.67 -17.31
N TRP A 263 -12.20 14.25 -18.29
CA TRP A 263 -12.26 13.76 -19.67
C TRP A 263 -11.71 12.33 -19.82
N ARG A 264 -10.85 11.88 -18.89
CA ARG A 264 -10.30 10.53 -18.84
C ARG A 264 -11.22 9.57 -18.11
N SER A 265 -11.86 10.03 -17.04
CA SER A 265 -12.58 9.16 -16.12
C SER A 265 -14.09 9.06 -16.40
N ILE A 266 -14.73 10.16 -16.80
CA ILE A 266 -16.18 10.19 -17.11
C ILE A 266 -16.55 9.26 -18.26
N PRO A 267 -15.85 9.22 -19.42
CA PRO A 267 -16.25 8.34 -20.52
C PRO A 267 -16.28 6.86 -20.14
N VAL A 268 -15.33 6.45 -19.29
CA VAL A 268 -15.23 5.11 -18.73
C VAL A 268 -16.43 4.80 -17.84
N SER A 269 -16.77 5.69 -16.90
CA SER A 269 -17.93 5.51 -16.01
C SER A 269 -19.26 5.53 -16.77
N LEU A 270 -19.40 6.41 -17.77
CA LEU A 270 -20.58 6.46 -18.66
C LEU A 270 -20.71 5.18 -19.49
N ALA A 271 -19.61 4.65 -20.04
CA ALA A 271 -19.62 3.38 -20.76
C ALA A 271 -20.04 2.21 -19.85
N THR A 272 -19.59 2.20 -18.59
CA THR A 272 -20.03 1.21 -17.59
C THR A 272 -21.52 1.36 -17.29
N ALA A 273 -22.01 2.57 -17.00
CA ALA A 273 -23.43 2.81 -16.74
C ALA A 273 -24.32 2.42 -17.94
N PHE A 274 -23.88 2.77 -19.16
CA PHE A 274 -24.53 2.37 -20.40
C PHE A 274 -24.58 0.84 -20.54
N ALA A 275 -23.46 0.14 -20.27
CA ALA A 275 -23.41 -1.32 -20.34
C ALA A 275 -24.35 -2.00 -19.34
N VAL A 276 -24.52 -1.44 -18.13
CA VAL A 276 -25.51 -1.92 -17.16
C VAL A 276 -26.93 -1.77 -17.73
N GLY A 277 -27.32 -0.56 -18.14
CA GLY A 277 -28.66 -0.28 -18.65
C GLY A 277 -29.00 -1.06 -19.94
N TRP A 278 -28.06 -1.11 -20.88
CA TRP A 278 -28.22 -1.84 -22.14
C TRP A 278 -28.32 -3.35 -21.93
N GLY A 279 -27.48 -3.91 -21.05
CA GLY A 279 -27.52 -5.32 -20.71
C GLY A 279 -28.83 -5.72 -20.02
N ALA A 280 -29.36 -4.89 -19.11
CA ALA A 280 -30.67 -5.09 -18.49
C ALA A 280 -31.81 -5.11 -19.53
N TRP A 281 -31.78 -4.18 -20.49
CA TRP A 281 -32.76 -4.15 -21.59
C TRP A 281 -32.67 -5.40 -22.48
N ARG A 282 -31.45 -5.82 -22.88
CA ARG A 282 -31.27 -7.03 -23.70
C ARG A 282 -31.67 -8.30 -22.94
N TRP A 283 -31.41 -8.35 -21.63
CA TRP A 283 -31.86 -9.43 -20.77
C TRP A 283 -33.38 -9.55 -20.80
N LYS A 284 -34.09 -8.45 -20.54
CA LYS A 284 -35.55 -8.38 -20.54
C LYS A 284 -36.14 -8.80 -21.88
N THR A 285 -35.53 -8.39 -22.98
CA THR A 285 -35.97 -8.71 -24.35
C THR A 285 -35.49 -10.06 -24.87
N ARG A 286 -34.78 -10.86 -24.05
CA ARG A 286 -34.22 -12.18 -24.42
C ARG A 286 -33.28 -12.13 -25.64
N ARG A 287 -32.62 -10.98 -25.85
CA ARG A 287 -31.67 -10.76 -26.97
C ARG A 287 -30.22 -11.06 -26.59
N SER A 288 -29.93 -11.43 -25.35
CA SER A 288 -28.57 -11.72 -24.86
C SER A 288 -28.22 -13.20 -24.96
N GLY A 289 -27.03 -13.49 -25.48
CA GLY A 289 -26.44 -14.83 -25.42
C GLY A 289 -26.16 -15.28 -23.99
N ALA A 290 -25.91 -16.58 -23.78
CA ALA A 290 -25.58 -17.12 -22.45
C ALA A 290 -24.30 -16.48 -21.86
N THR A 291 -23.26 -16.32 -22.67
CA THR A 291 -22.02 -15.61 -22.28
C THR A 291 -22.28 -14.17 -21.84
N ASP A 292 -22.97 -13.39 -22.68
CA ASP A 292 -23.28 -11.98 -22.39
C ASP A 292 -24.04 -11.84 -21.06
N ARG A 293 -25.01 -12.74 -20.81
CA ARG A 293 -25.78 -12.77 -19.57
C ARG A 293 -24.91 -13.06 -18.34
N ALA A 294 -24.02 -14.03 -18.44
CA ALA A 294 -23.14 -14.38 -17.34
C ALA A 294 -22.19 -13.23 -16.98
N LEU A 295 -21.53 -12.65 -17.99
CA LEU A 295 -20.60 -11.54 -17.80
C LEU A 295 -21.32 -10.29 -17.27
N TRP A 296 -22.50 -9.97 -17.81
CA TRP A 296 -23.31 -8.84 -17.34
C TRP A 296 -23.79 -9.02 -15.91
N LEU A 297 -24.29 -10.22 -15.54
CA LEU A 297 -24.77 -10.49 -14.19
C LEU A 297 -23.64 -10.34 -13.18
N VAL A 298 -22.51 -11.01 -13.41
CA VAL A 298 -21.39 -10.92 -12.47
C VAL A 298 -20.82 -9.51 -12.44
N GLY A 299 -20.61 -8.87 -13.60
CA GLY A 299 -20.15 -7.48 -13.66
C GLY A 299 -21.05 -6.52 -12.87
N SER A 300 -22.38 -6.69 -12.95
CA SER A 300 -23.35 -5.91 -12.18
C SER A 300 -23.28 -6.21 -10.68
N LEU A 301 -23.10 -7.48 -10.28
CA LEU A 301 -22.93 -7.85 -8.87
C LEU A 301 -21.64 -7.26 -8.28
N LEU A 302 -20.52 -7.30 -9.01
CA LEU A 302 -19.26 -6.68 -8.57
C LEU A 302 -19.42 -5.15 -8.46
N LEU A 303 -20.17 -4.53 -9.38
CA LEU A 303 -20.48 -3.11 -9.30
C LEU A 303 -21.34 -2.78 -8.06
N LEU A 304 -22.32 -3.62 -7.72
CA LEU A 304 -23.08 -3.47 -6.47
C LEU A 304 -22.17 -3.61 -5.25
N ILE A 305 -21.24 -4.56 -5.24
CA ILE A 305 -20.26 -4.69 -4.15
C ILE A 305 -19.43 -3.41 -4.02
N PHE A 306 -18.98 -2.80 -5.12
CA PHE A 306 -18.28 -1.51 -5.07
C PHE A 306 -19.11 -0.41 -4.37
N PHE A 307 -20.41 -0.33 -4.68
CA PHE A 307 -21.30 0.69 -4.12
C PHE A 307 -21.68 0.45 -2.65
N TRP A 308 -21.84 -0.81 -2.26
CA TRP A 308 -22.45 -1.18 -0.97
C TRP A 308 -21.47 -1.73 0.07
N ALA A 309 -20.33 -2.27 -0.35
CA ALA A 309 -19.34 -2.77 0.59
C ALA A 309 -18.55 -1.61 1.25
N PRO A 310 -18.01 -1.82 2.46
CA PRO A 310 -17.21 -0.80 3.14
C PRO A 310 -15.93 -0.46 2.36
N LEU A 311 -15.32 0.68 2.68
CA LEU A 311 -14.05 1.07 2.08
C LEU A 311 -12.94 0.11 2.51
N HIS A 312 -12.90 -0.22 3.79
CA HIS A 312 -11.94 -1.17 4.38
C HIS A 312 -12.71 -2.34 4.99
N LEU A 313 -12.17 -3.55 4.94
CA LEU A 313 -12.77 -4.74 5.56
C LEU A 313 -11.73 -5.48 6.41
N GLY A 314 -11.73 -5.22 7.72
CA GLY A 314 -10.67 -5.71 8.62
C GLY A 314 -9.30 -5.21 8.16
N THR A 315 -8.39 -6.13 7.85
CA THR A 315 -7.05 -5.82 7.31
C THR A 315 -7.00 -5.58 5.81
N TRP A 316 -8.15 -5.66 5.12
CA TRP A 316 -8.21 -5.38 3.70
C TRP A 316 -8.46 -3.91 3.49
N GLU A 317 -7.36 -3.17 3.33
CA GLU A 317 -7.44 -1.78 2.95
C GLU A 317 -8.02 -1.65 1.54
N PHE A 318 -8.94 -0.70 1.36
CA PHE A 318 -9.57 -0.42 0.07
C PHE A 318 -10.24 -1.65 -0.58
N PHE A 319 -11.04 -2.36 0.20
CA PHE A 319 -11.82 -3.52 -0.24
C PHE A 319 -12.75 -3.19 -1.43
N SER A 320 -13.70 -2.27 -1.26
CA SER A 320 -14.72 -1.99 -2.29
C SER A 320 -14.18 -1.40 -3.61
N PRO A 321 -13.17 -0.48 -3.62
CA PRO A 321 -12.58 0.02 -4.87
C PRO A 321 -12.07 -1.06 -5.82
N ARG A 322 -11.56 -2.18 -5.29
CA ARG A 322 -10.98 -3.28 -6.09
C ARG A 322 -11.99 -3.94 -7.04
N PHE A 323 -13.29 -3.73 -6.86
CA PHE A 323 -14.32 -4.35 -7.70
C PHE A 323 -14.69 -3.52 -8.93
N LEU A 324 -14.40 -2.22 -8.96
CA LEU A 324 -14.88 -1.32 -10.01
C LEU A 324 -14.31 -1.65 -11.40
N ALA A 325 -13.01 -1.91 -11.45
CA ALA A 325 -12.32 -2.26 -12.69
C ALA A 325 -12.79 -3.60 -13.30
N PRO A 326 -12.78 -4.73 -12.58
CA PRO A 326 -13.28 -5.99 -13.13
C PRO A 326 -14.77 -5.90 -13.47
N ALA A 327 -15.59 -5.20 -12.66
CA ALA A 327 -17.00 -4.95 -12.98
C ALA A 327 -17.16 -4.27 -14.34
N SER A 328 -16.45 -3.16 -14.53
CA SER A 328 -16.51 -2.36 -15.77
C SER A 328 -16.06 -3.17 -16.98
N LEU A 329 -14.95 -3.90 -16.89
CA LEU A 329 -14.44 -4.70 -18.00
C LEU A 329 -15.40 -5.82 -18.40
N LEU A 330 -15.96 -6.56 -17.44
CA LEU A 330 -16.93 -7.62 -17.74
C LEU A 330 -18.19 -7.05 -18.41
N LEU A 331 -18.66 -5.89 -17.95
CA LEU A 331 -19.81 -5.19 -18.52
C LEU A 331 -19.53 -4.69 -19.94
N TRP A 332 -18.37 -4.10 -20.19
CA TRP A 332 -17.99 -3.61 -21.53
C TRP A 332 -17.82 -4.74 -22.53
N VAL A 333 -17.19 -5.85 -22.12
CA VAL A 333 -17.01 -7.03 -22.95
C VAL A 333 -18.34 -7.70 -23.30
N ALA A 334 -19.37 -7.55 -22.45
CA ALA A 334 -20.73 -8.03 -22.72
C ALA A 334 -21.52 -7.16 -23.71
N LEU A 335 -21.00 -6.00 -24.13
CA LEU A 335 -21.65 -5.15 -25.14
C LEU A 335 -21.62 -5.82 -26.52
N PRO A 336 -22.75 -5.85 -27.26
CA PRO A 336 -22.84 -6.51 -28.56
C PRO A 336 -22.30 -5.64 -29.71
N LEU A 337 -21.02 -5.29 -29.67
CA LEU A 337 -20.40 -4.44 -30.69
C LEU A 337 -20.48 -5.04 -32.11
N GLU A 338 -20.61 -6.36 -32.21
CA GLU A 338 -20.80 -7.09 -33.46
C GLU A 338 -22.12 -6.77 -34.18
N THR A 339 -23.13 -6.29 -33.44
CA THR A 339 -24.46 -5.93 -33.97
C THR A 339 -24.53 -4.50 -34.51
N LEU A 340 -23.49 -3.70 -34.29
CA LEU A 340 -23.44 -2.33 -34.78
C LEU A 340 -23.34 -2.31 -36.31
N SER A 341 -23.96 -1.29 -36.92
CA SER A 341 -23.69 -0.97 -38.33
C SER A 341 -22.21 -0.62 -38.50
N ARG A 342 -21.67 -0.81 -39.71
CA ARG A 342 -20.26 -0.50 -40.00
C ARG A 342 -19.88 0.93 -39.61
N THR A 343 -20.76 1.90 -39.89
CA THR A 343 -20.55 3.31 -39.53
C THR A 343 -20.50 3.49 -38.01
N ALA A 344 -21.48 2.95 -37.28
CA ALA A 344 -21.51 3.05 -35.82
C ALA A 344 -20.27 2.36 -35.19
N TYR A 345 -19.87 1.20 -35.72
CA TYR A 345 -18.66 0.51 -35.30
C TYR A 345 -17.40 1.37 -35.50
N LEU A 346 -17.24 2.00 -36.67
CA LEU A 346 -16.10 2.88 -36.95
C LEU A 346 -16.08 4.13 -36.05
N VAL A 347 -17.25 4.67 -35.70
CA VAL A 347 -17.37 5.76 -34.72
C VAL A 347 -16.89 5.30 -33.35
N VAL A 348 -17.41 4.17 -32.84
CA VAL A 348 -16.98 3.59 -31.56
C VAL A 348 -15.48 3.27 -31.58
N PHE A 349 -14.98 2.67 -32.65
CA PHE A 349 -13.56 2.38 -32.84
C PHE A 349 -12.71 3.66 -32.74
N SER A 350 -13.12 4.72 -33.43
CA SER A 350 -12.39 5.99 -33.42
C SER A 350 -12.41 6.64 -32.04
N LEU A 351 -13.56 6.65 -31.36
CA LEU A 351 -13.69 7.18 -29.99
C LEU A 351 -12.80 6.40 -29.00
N VAL A 352 -12.79 5.07 -29.09
CA VAL A 352 -11.93 4.21 -28.26
C VAL A 352 -10.45 4.49 -28.52
N CYS A 353 -10.03 4.58 -29.78
CA CYS A 353 -8.63 4.88 -30.12
C CYS A 353 -8.20 6.28 -29.66
N VAL A 354 -9.03 7.30 -29.88
CA VAL A 354 -8.75 8.68 -29.45
C VAL A 354 -8.68 8.77 -27.93
N HIS A 355 -9.66 8.20 -27.23
CA HIS A 355 -9.68 8.19 -25.77
C HIS A 355 -8.48 7.39 -25.20
N GLY A 356 -8.22 6.20 -25.73
CA GLY A 356 -7.10 5.36 -25.30
C GLY A 356 -5.75 6.04 -25.51
N GLY A 357 -5.52 6.65 -26.67
CA GLY A 357 -4.32 7.43 -26.95
C GLY A 357 -4.15 8.63 -26.01
N ALA A 358 -5.22 9.40 -25.80
CA ALA A 358 -5.20 10.54 -24.87
C ALA A 358 -4.93 10.09 -23.42
N ALA A 359 -5.59 9.03 -22.95
CA ALA A 359 -5.40 8.47 -21.62
C ALA A 359 -3.97 7.97 -21.38
N LEU A 360 -3.37 7.31 -22.38
CA LEU A 360 -1.97 6.87 -22.32
C LEU A 360 -1.01 8.05 -22.30
N ALA A 361 -1.19 9.04 -23.17
CA ALA A 361 -0.38 10.26 -23.18
C ALA A 361 -0.45 11.02 -21.84
N TRP A 362 -1.65 11.10 -21.25
CA TRP A 362 -1.81 11.68 -19.93
C TRP A 362 -1.08 10.88 -18.85
N SER A 363 -1.16 9.54 -18.88
CA SER A 363 -0.46 8.67 -17.93
C SER A 363 1.06 8.86 -18.03
N THR A 364 1.59 8.97 -19.24
CA THR A 364 3.00 9.29 -19.49
C THR A 364 3.40 10.63 -18.87
N ARG A 365 2.59 11.68 -19.07
CA ARG A 365 2.82 13.00 -18.46
C ARG A 365 2.78 12.93 -16.93
N PHE A 366 1.79 12.23 -16.39
CA PHE A 366 1.58 12.08 -14.95
C PHE A 366 2.75 11.34 -14.29
N HIS A 367 3.26 10.26 -14.90
CA HIS A 367 4.45 9.56 -14.39
C HIS A 367 5.69 10.44 -14.37
N ARG A 368 5.91 11.24 -15.42
CA ARG A 368 7.02 12.20 -15.45
C ARG A 368 6.89 13.25 -14.35
N GLU A 369 5.67 13.75 -14.12
CA GLU A 369 5.40 14.75 -13.09
C GLU A 369 5.63 14.17 -11.68
N LEU A 370 5.08 12.98 -11.39
CA LEU A 370 5.32 12.26 -10.14
C LEU A 370 6.82 12.00 -9.91
N PHE A 371 7.51 11.49 -10.94
CA PHE A 371 8.94 11.21 -10.84
C PHE A 371 9.74 12.47 -10.53
N ASN A 372 9.49 13.57 -11.26
CA ASN A 372 10.18 14.84 -11.04
C ASN A 372 9.98 15.37 -9.62
N ARG A 373 8.76 15.27 -9.08
CA ARG A 373 8.47 15.68 -7.69
C ARG A 373 9.12 14.77 -6.65
N SER A 374 9.33 13.50 -6.97
CA SER A 374 10.04 12.55 -6.12
C SER A 374 11.57 12.54 -6.31
N ALA A 375 12.10 13.28 -7.30
CA ALA A 375 13.48 13.12 -7.76
C ALA A 375 14.50 13.43 -6.66
N ASP A 376 14.26 14.45 -5.84
CA ASP A 376 15.14 14.80 -4.73
C ASP A 376 15.12 13.76 -3.61
N ILE A 377 13.96 13.19 -3.29
CA ILE A 377 13.82 12.11 -2.32
C ILE A 377 14.55 10.85 -2.81
N LEU A 378 14.36 10.48 -4.07
CA LEU A 378 15.03 9.32 -4.68
C LEU A 378 16.54 9.53 -4.79
N ALA A 379 16.99 10.75 -5.03
CA ALA A 379 18.41 11.05 -5.06
C ALA A 379 19.01 11.05 -3.66
N LEU A 380 18.27 11.52 -2.64
CA LEU A 380 18.67 11.41 -1.23
C LEU A 380 18.80 9.95 -0.79
N ALA A 381 17.90 9.07 -1.23
CA ALA A 381 17.99 7.63 -0.96
C ALA A 381 19.29 7.02 -1.52
N ARG A 382 19.82 7.53 -2.63
CA ARG A 382 21.07 7.04 -3.26
C ARG A 382 22.34 7.65 -2.69
N GLU A 383 22.24 8.55 -1.72
CA GLU A 383 23.43 9.07 -1.04
C GLU A 383 24.22 7.92 -0.41
N PRO A 384 25.57 7.96 -0.42
CA PRO A 384 26.42 6.85 -0.01
C PRO A 384 26.50 6.70 1.52
N ILE A 385 25.36 6.78 2.18
CA ILE A 385 25.18 6.53 3.61
C ILE A 385 24.90 5.03 3.76
N ARG A 386 25.66 4.36 4.62
CA ARG A 386 25.47 2.93 4.93
C ARG A 386 25.09 2.77 6.38
N ARG A 387 23.99 2.06 6.62
CA ARG A 387 23.36 1.88 7.93
C ARG A 387 22.90 0.43 8.10
N HIS A 388 22.92 -0.02 9.34
CA HIS A 388 22.66 -1.42 9.70
C HIS A 388 21.59 -1.57 10.79
N GLY A 389 21.10 -0.45 11.31
CA GLY A 389 20.09 -0.40 12.35
C GLY A 389 18.69 -0.05 11.84
N PRO A 390 17.76 0.10 12.78
CA PRO A 390 16.39 0.47 12.50
C PRO A 390 16.31 1.95 12.12
N ARG A 391 15.46 2.26 11.15
CA ARG A 391 15.22 3.61 10.63
C ARG A 391 13.74 3.93 10.72
N LEU A 392 13.40 5.13 11.17
CA LEU A 392 12.01 5.58 11.25
C LEU A 392 11.68 6.51 10.08
N PRO A 393 10.80 6.10 9.14
CA PRO A 393 10.27 7.02 8.15
C PRO A 393 9.28 7.99 8.81
N MET A 394 9.59 9.28 8.77
CA MET A 394 8.73 10.40 9.18
C MET A 394 8.24 11.16 7.95
N ILE A 395 7.16 10.68 7.36
CA ILE A 395 6.66 11.16 6.07
C ILE A 395 5.38 11.98 6.31
N VAL A 396 5.53 13.30 6.34
CA VAL A 396 4.40 14.21 6.54
C VAL A 396 3.80 14.69 5.23
N ASP A 397 4.61 14.81 4.18
CA ASP A 397 4.12 14.99 2.82
C ASP A 397 4.09 13.65 2.08
N THR A 398 2.93 13.00 2.17
CA THR A 398 2.65 11.73 1.48
C THR A 398 2.26 11.91 0.00
N ARG A 399 2.15 13.17 -0.48
CA ARG A 399 1.56 13.54 -1.77
C ARG A 399 2.48 14.39 -2.63
N LEU A 400 3.77 14.52 -2.30
CA LEU A 400 4.77 15.17 -3.15
C LEU A 400 4.36 16.60 -3.58
N GLY A 401 3.79 17.36 -2.66
CA GLY A 401 3.37 18.75 -2.87
C GLY A 401 2.06 18.96 -3.64
N TYR A 402 1.32 17.90 -4.00
CA TYR A 402 0.00 18.05 -4.65
C TYR A 402 -1.12 18.52 -3.71
N GLY A 403 -0.91 18.44 -2.39
CA GLY A 403 -1.93 18.74 -1.40
C GLY A 403 -3.24 17.97 -1.66
N ASN A 404 -4.37 18.67 -1.68
CA ASN A 404 -5.69 18.07 -1.90
C ASN A 404 -6.04 17.86 -3.38
N GLU A 405 -5.23 18.35 -4.32
CA GLU A 405 -5.48 18.13 -5.75
C GLU A 405 -5.34 16.65 -6.11
N MET A 406 -4.42 15.93 -5.48
CA MET A 406 -4.25 14.50 -5.71
C MET A 406 -5.53 13.72 -5.46
N ASP A 407 -6.27 14.00 -4.38
CA ASP A 407 -7.53 13.32 -4.08
C ASP A 407 -8.63 13.58 -5.12
N ARG A 408 -8.54 14.70 -5.86
CA ARG A 408 -9.49 14.97 -6.95
C ARG A 408 -9.27 14.03 -8.13
N TRP A 409 -8.03 13.62 -8.38
CA TRP A 409 -7.66 12.77 -9.51
C TRP A 409 -7.55 11.30 -9.13
N TYR A 410 -7.00 11.01 -7.97
CA TYR A 410 -6.77 9.69 -7.40
C TYR A 410 -7.05 9.73 -5.90
N PRO A 411 -8.32 9.50 -5.48
CA PRO A 411 -8.66 9.44 -4.08
C PRO A 411 -7.77 8.44 -3.34
N TYR A 412 -7.28 8.82 -2.16
CA TYR A 412 -6.46 7.97 -1.27
C TYR A 412 -5.05 7.62 -1.79
N PHE A 413 -4.64 8.14 -2.94
CA PHE A 413 -3.32 7.87 -3.50
C PHE A 413 -2.24 8.72 -2.81
N GLU A 414 -1.25 8.05 -2.23
CA GLU A 414 -0.19 8.65 -1.42
C GLU A 414 1.18 8.09 -1.89
N PRO A 415 1.74 8.61 -3.00
CA PRO A 415 2.91 8.02 -3.67
C PRO A 415 4.19 7.97 -2.84
N SER A 416 4.32 8.80 -1.81
CA SER A 416 5.51 8.78 -0.93
C SER A 416 5.27 8.05 0.38
N LEU A 417 4.07 7.56 0.69
CA LEU A 417 3.75 7.00 2.01
C LEU A 417 4.75 5.92 2.47
N ASN A 418 5.18 5.07 1.55
CA ASN A 418 6.07 3.96 1.83
C ASN A 418 7.51 4.17 1.35
N VAL A 419 7.88 5.37 0.88
CA VAL A 419 9.19 5.59 0.24
C VAL A 419 10.38 5.37 1.18
N GLY A 420 10.17 5.41 2.50
CA GLY A 420 11.19 5.07 3.49
C GLY A 420 11.75 3.65 3.34
N THR A 421 11.01 2.71 2.76
CA THR A 421 11.55 1.38 2.47
C THR A 421 12.61 1.41 1.36
N LEU A 422 12.54 2.35 0.41
CA LEU A 422 13.57 2.49 -0.63
C LEU A 422 14.89 2.99 -0.06
N PHE A 423 14.85 3.77 1.03
CA PHE A 423 16.06 4.15 1.77
C PHE A 423 16.72 2.93 2.41
N ALA A 424 15.93 2.00 2.96
CA ALA A 424 16.47 0.75 3.50
C ALA A 424 17.11 -0.13 2.42
N ILE A 425 16.56 -0.15 1.20
CA ILE A 425 17.18 -0.85 0.05
C ILE A 425 18.51 -0.18 -0.33
N GLU A 426 18.52 1.14 -0.54
CA GLU A 426 19.68 1.82 -1.11
C GLU A 426 20.83 2.00 -0.10
N GLN A 427 20.52 2.14 1.19
CA GLN A 427 21.48 2.50 2.24
C GLN A 427 21.65 1.42 3.31
N GLY A 428 20.84 0.36 3.27
CA GLY A 428 20.75 -0.64 4.32
C GLY A 428 19.84 -0.20 5.47
N GLY A 429 19.67 -1.11 6.44
CA GLY A 429 18.83 -0.94 7.61
C GLY A 429 17.50 -1.67 7.51
N VAL A 430 16.66 -1.49 8.52
CA VAL A 430 15.29 -2.01 8.57
C VAL A 430 14.32 -0.90 8.94
N VAL A 431 13.08 -0.97 8.48
CA VAL A 431 12.03 0.01 8.83
C VAL A 431 10.86 -0.69 9.52
N PRO A 432 10.14 -0.03 10.44
CA PRO A 432 9.07 -0.67 11.21
C PRO A 432 7.77 -0.82 10.39
N TYR A 433 7.58 -0.01 9.35
CA TYR A 433 6.38 0.00 8.52
C TYR A 433 6.58 -0.89 7.30
N THR A 434 6.41 -2.21 7.45
CA THR A 434 6.70 -3.17 6.36
C THR A 434 5.62 -4.24 6.18
N PHE A 435 5.47 -4.74 4.95
CA PHE A 435 4.67 -5.93 4.63
C PHE A 435 5.35 -7.23 5.09
N THR A 436 5.48 -7.41 6.41
CA THR A 436 6.18 -8.54 7.04
C THR A 436 5.45 -9.06 8.30
N SER A 437 4.13 -8.84 8.39
CA SER A 437 3.34 -9.24 9.56
C SER A 437 2.55 -10.55 9.40
N VAL A 438 2.30 -11.00 8.16
CA VAL A 438 1.42 -12.14 7.86
C VAL A 438 2.20 -13.27 7.19
N PRO A 439 2.57 -14.34 7.90
CA PRO A 439 3.42 -15.40 7.35
C PRO A 439 2.78 -16.19 6.21
N GLN A 440 1.44 -16.15 6.09
CA GLN A 440 0.70 -16.78 5.01
C GLN A 440 0.75 -15.98 3.69
N LEU A 441 1.08 -14.68 3.75
CA LEU A 441 1.08 -13.76 2.61
C LEU A 441 2.48 -13.22 2.27
N HIS A 442 3.37 -13.11 3.26
CA HIS A 442 4.68 -12.52 3.10
C HIS A 442 5.77 -13.58 3.23
N GLY A 443 6.78 -13.53 2.35
CA GLY A 443 7.89 -14.51 2.35
C GLY A 443 8.85 -14.34 3.53
N LEU A 444 8.83 -13.18 4.17
CA LEU A 444 9.56 -12.87 5.39
C LEU A 444 8.60 -12.24 6.40
N VAL A 445 8.79 -12.58 7.67
CA VAL A 445 8.09 -11.94 8.79
C VAL A 445 9.05 -11.54 9.88
N PHE A 446 8.71 -10.53 10.68
CA PHE A 446 9.51 -10.21 11.87
C PHE A 446 9.59 -11.42 12.80
N SER A 447 10.81 -11.77 13.22
CA SER A 447 11.02 -12.74 14.29
C SER A 447 10.66 -12.10 15.64
N GLU A 448 10.39 -12.90 16.67
CA GLU A 448 10.12 -12.33 18.01
C GLU A 448 11.32 -11.54 18.55
N GLU A 449 12.53 -12.05 18.30
CA GLU A 449 13.77 -11.32 18.61
C GLU A 449 13.92 -10.04 17.77
N GLY A 450 13.53 -10.08 16.49
CA GLY A 450 13.52 -8.91 15.64
C GLY A 450 12.54 -7.84 16.09
N LYS A 451 11.37 -8.24 16.62
CA LYS A 451 10.39 -7.32 17.22
C LYS A 451 10.93 -6.68 18.48
N SER A 452 11.63 -7.43 19.35
CA SER A 452 12.23 -6.86 20.57
C SER A 452 13.42 -5.96 20.28
N ARG A 453 14.14 -6.19 19.17
CA ARG A 453 15.23 -5.34 18.66
C ARG A 453 14.72 -4.08 17.96
N MET A 454 13.49 -4.09 17.45
CA MET A 454 12.90 -2.93 16.78
C MET A 454 12.41 -1.93 17.84
N PRO A 455 12.89 -0.67 17.82
CA PRO A 455 12.36 0.35 18.71
C PRO A 455 10.85 0.53 18.50
N ALA A 456 10.15 0.95 19.55
CA ALA A 456 8.73 1.24 19.45
C ALA A 456 8.49 2.26 18.33
N ALA A 457 7.57 1.94 17.42
CA ALA A 457 7.21 2.80 16.32
C ALA A 457 5.76 3.28 16.47
N PRO A 458 5.46 4.55 16.18
CA PRO A 458 4.10 5.04 16.25
C PRO A 458 3.25 4.43 15.13
N TYR A 459 1.94 4.27 15.35
CA TYR A 459 1.02 3.90 14.27
C TYR A 459 0.94 5.03 13.25
N ARG A 460 1.47 4.82 12.03
CA ARG A 460 1.46 5.82 10.96
C ARG A 460 0.06 6.33 10.61
N GLN A 461 -0.97 5.48 10.79
CA GLN A 461 -2.37 5.80 10.55
C GLN A 461 -2.93 6.83 11.55
N VAL A 462 -2.23 7.09 12.66
CA VAL A 462 -2.63 8.08 13.66
C VAL A 462 -1.95 9.42 13.36
N TYR A 463 -0.62 9.45 13.31
CA TYR A 463 0.12 10.71 13.30
C TYR A 463 0.02 11.48 11.98
N GLY A 464 0.12 10.79 10.84
CA GLY A 464 0.02 11.43 9.53
C GLY A 464 -1.32 12.16 9.33
N PRO A 465 -2.47 11.50 9.54
CA PRO A 465 -3.78 12.13 9.47
C PRO A 465 -3.98 13.28 10.47
N VAL A 466 -3.53 13.13 11.73
CA VAL A 466 -3.63 14.20 12.74
C VAL A 466 -2.84 15.43 12.31
N TYR A 467 -1.60 15.26 11.87
CA TYR A 467 -0.77 16.35 11.35
C TYR A 467 -1.43 17.04 10.15
N ARG A 468 -1.88 16.27 9.14
CA ARG A 468 -2.52 16.84 7.95
C ARG A 468 -3.82 17.59 8.27
N ALA A 469 -4.63 17.06 9.19
CA ALA A 469 -5.84 17.72 9.64
C ALA A 469 -5.52 19.04 10.34
N ALA A 470 -4.49 19.06 11.20
CA ALA A 470 -4.03 20.27 11.88
C ALA A 470 -3.53 21.33 10.90
N VAL A 471 -2.70 20.94 9.92
CA VAL A 471 -2.21 21.85 8.86
C VAL A 471 -3.36 22.40 8.02
N ALA A 472 -4.32 21.55 7.62
CA ALA A 472 -5.50 21.99 6.86
C ALA A 472 -6.37 23.00 7.64
N GLN A 473 -6.37 22.91 8.97
CA GLN A 473 -7.06 23.83 9.87
C GLN A 473 -6.20 25.02 10.31
N SER A 474 -4.98 25.14 9.79
CA SER A 474 -3.98 26.14 10.23
C SER A 474 -3.70 26.10 11.74
N ASN A 475 -3.87 24.93 12.38
CA ASN A 475 -3.61 24.73 13.81
C ASN A 475 -2.15 24.29 14.04
N GLN A 476 -1.26 25.29 14.06
CA GLN A 476 0.18 25.08 14.20
C GLN A 476 0.56 24.39 15.53
N HIS A 477 -0.18 24.63 16.61
CA HIS A 477 0.08 23.99 17.90
C HIS A 477 -0.12 22.46 17.82
N VAL A 478 -1.22 21.99 17.21
CA VAL A 478 -1.49 20.56 17.06
C VAL A 478 -0.54 19.91 16.05
N ALA A 479 -0.21 20.60 14.95
CA ALA A 479 0.75 20.12 13.97
C ALA A 479 2.14 19.92 14.62
N SER A 480 2.62 20.92 15.35
CA SER A 480 3.89 20.85 16.10
C SER A 480 3.86 19.77 17.18
N ALA A 481 2.77 19.64 17.94
CA ALA A 481 2.62 18.58 18.94
C ALA A 481 2.67 17.18 18.31
N ALA A 482 2.02 16.97 17.17
CA ALA A 482 2.08 15.71 16.43
C ALA A 482 3.50 15.41 15.92
N MET A 483 4.21 16.44 15.43
CA MET A 483 5.60 16.33 14.99
C MET A 483 6.55 15.98 16.13
N VAL A 484 6.45 16.69 17.26
CA VAL A 484 7.25 16.40 18.47
C VAL A 484 6.94 14.99 18.98
N SER A 485 5.68 14.56 18.92
CA SER A 485 5.33 13.20 19.35
C SER A 485 5.88 12.13 18.43
N TRP A 486 5.94 12.37 17.12
CA TRP A 486 6.59 11.43 16.21
C TRP A 486 8.12 11.45 16.41
N ALA A 487 8.69 12.63 16.63
CA ALA A 487 10.10 12.82 16.92
C ALA A 487 10.54 12.13 18.22
N SER A 488 9.68 12.02 19.23
CA SER A 488 10.04 11.32 20.46
C SER A 488 10.23 9.81 20.27
N PHE A 489 9.63 9.21 19.25
CA PHE A 489 9.93 7.82 18.89
C PHE A 489 11.24 7.73 18.10
N GLY A 490 11.48 8.68 17.20
CA GLY A 490 12.67 8.73 16.35
C GLY A 490 13.99 8.76 17.10
N SER A 491 14.01 9.24 18.36
CA SER A 491 15.21 9.30 19.19
C SER A 491 15.78 7.93 19.57
N SER A 492 14.99 6.86 19.42
CA SER A 492 15.45 5.47 19.65
C SER A 492 15.85 4.74 18.37
N PHE A 493 15.74 5.39 17.20
CA PHE A 493 16.17 4.81 15.93
C PHE A 493 17.59 5.27 15.58
N GLU A 494 18.29 4.50 14.74
CA GLU A 494 19.63 4.89 14.28
C GLU A 494 19.56 6.20 13.50
N ASP A 495 18.62 6.27 12.55
CA ASP A 495 18.32 7.46 11.77
C ASP A 495 16.81 7.62 11.55
N VAL A 496 16.38 8.86 11.31
CA VAL A 496 15.04 9.22 10.84
C VAL A 496 15.12 9.65 9.37
N VAL A 497 14.24 9.09 8.54
CA VAL A 497 14.06 9.52 7.14
C VAL A 497 12.87 10.47 7.11
N TYR A 498 13.15 11.77 7.05
CA TYR A 498 12.13 12.82 7.05
C TYR A 498 11.76 13.25 5.64
N ILE A 499 10.46 13.39 5.37
CA ILE A 499 9.93 13.92 4.10
C ILE A 499 8.80 14.90 4.39
N GLY A 500 9.04 16.17 4.12
CA GLY A 500 8.11 17.23 4.43
C GLY A 500 8.69 18.64 4.29
N PRO A 501 7.90 19.66 4.68
CA PRO A 501 8.29 21.04 4.52
C PRO A 501 9.43 21.43 5.48
N ARG A 502 10.34 22.29 4.99
CA ARG A 502 11.54 22.70 5.71
C ARG A 502 11.31 23.30 7.12
N HIS A 503 10.22 24.02 7.35
CA HIS A 503 9.97 24.60 8.68
C HIS A 503 9.72 23.52 9.76
N GLU A 504 9.17 22.37 9.39
CA GLU A 504 9.01 21.25 10.32
C GLU A 504 10.32 20.48 10.54
N LEU A 505 11.20 20.47 9.54
CA LEU A 505 12.57 19.99 9.72
C LEU A 505 13.31 20.84 10.78
N GLU A 506 13.11 22.15 10.78
CA GLU A 506 13.67 23.07 11.79
C GLU A 506 13.13 22.76 13.19
N THR A 507 11.86 22.38 13.32
CA THR A 507 11.30 21.85 14.58
C THR A 507 12.07 20.63 15.05
N LEU A 508 12.39 19.66 14.17
CA LEU A 508 13.17 18.47 14.55
C LEU A 508 14.59 18.86 14.97
N VAL A 509 15.22 19.79 14.26
CA VAL A 509 16.57 20.25 14.61
C VAL A 509 16.59 20.95 15.97
N SER A 510 15.61 21.82 16.26
CA SER A 510 15.50 22.47 17.57
C SER A 510 15.25 21.50 18.71
N ARG A 511 14.83 20.27 18.38
CA ARG A 511 14.63 19.16 19.30
C ARG A 511 15.88 18.30 19.53
N GLY A 512 17.01 18.63 18.92
CA GLY A 512 18.28 17.91 19.10
C GLY A 512 18.56 16.86 18.03
N TYR A 513 17.88 16.95 16.88
CA TYR A 513 18.25 16.19 15.70
C TYR A 513 19.33 16.92 14.89
N ARG A 514 20.37 16.20 14.50
CA ARG A 514 21.35 16.67 13.52
C ARG A 514 20.94 16.24 12.12
N VAL A 515 20.96 17.18 11.18
CA VAL A 515 20.76 16.89 9.75
C VAL A 515 22.06 16.32 9.19
N GLU A 516 22.07 15.03 8.85
CA GLU A 516 23.23 14.41 8.20
C GLU A 516 23.26 14.75 6.72
N LYS A 517 22.10 14.70 6.07
CA LYS A 517 21.94 15.02 4.66
C LYS A 517 20.54 15.59 4.40
N HIS A 518 20.46 16.54 3.48
CA HIS A 518 19.21 17.16 3.08
C HIS A 518 19.20 17.41 1.57
N ARG A 519 18.05 17.21 0.94
CA ARG A 519 17.81 17.50 -0.47
C ARG A 519 16.31 17.72 -0.74
N GLY A 520 15.96 18.87 -1.31
CA GLY A 520 14.56 19.23 -1.55
C GLY A 520 13.74 19.19 -0.25
N ASP A 521 12.64 18.45 -0.25
CA ASP A 521 11.79 18.21 0.92
C ASP A 521 12.19 16.98 1.75
N GLY A 522 13.35 16.36 1.45
CA GLY A 522 13.85 15.17 2.13
C GLY A 522 15.05 15.46 3.04
N ALA A 523 15.11 14.81 4.20
CA ALA A 523 16.26 14.81 5.08
C ALA A 523 16.53 13.44 5.73
N ILE A 524 17.80 13.16 6.01
CA ILE A 524 18.24 12.08 6.89
C ILE A 524 18.75 12.73 8.17
N LEU A 525 18.14 12.33 9.28
CA LEU A 525 18.33 12.94 10.58
C LEU A 525 18.87 11.90 11.57
N ARG A 526 19.74 12.34 12.48
CA ARG A 526 20.19 11.55 13.62
C ARG A 526 19.86 12.29 14.91
N PHE A 527 19.32 11.58 15.88
CA PHE A 527 19.10 12.17 17.19
C PHE A 527 20.42 12.19 17.98
N GLU A 528 20.80 13.38 18.46
CA GLU A 528 21.97 13.58 19.33
C GLU A 528 21.55 14.09 20.70
N GLY A 529 20.43 14.81 20.76
CA GLY A 529 19.95 15.44 21.98
C GLY A 529 20.92 16.50 22.52
N CYS A 530 20.65 16.91 23.74
CA CYS A 530 21.43 17.83 24.54
C CYS A 530 22.10 17.03 25.69
N PRO A 531 23.39 17.27 25.97
CA PRO A 531 24.15 16.57 26.98
C PRO A 531 23.79 17.11 28.38
N THR A 532 22.64 16.68 28.89
CA THR A 532 22.09 17.17 30.15
C THR A 532 21.88 16.03 31.13
N ASP A 533 22.47 16.16 32.32
CA ASP A 533 22.25 15.24 33.44
C ASP A 533 21.11 15.75 34.33
N VAL A 534 20.36 14.83 34.93
CA VAL A 534 19.42 15.16 36.00
C VAL A 534 20.06 14.83 37.34
N ALA A 535 20.29 15.84 38.16
CA ALA A 535 20.80 15.71 39.52
C ALA A 535 19.64 15.78 40.53
N VAL A 536 19.44 14.71 41.29
CA VAL A 536 18.43 14.67 42.35
C VAL A 536 19.15 14.80 43.70
N MET A 537 18.82 15.86 44.44
CA MET A 537 19.36 16.12 45.78
C MET A 537 18.71 15.17 46.79
N VAL A 538 19.54 14.38 47.49
CA VAL A 538 19.10 13.43 48.52
C VAL A 538 20.06 13.45 49.71
N SER A 539 19.50 13.37 50.91
CA SER A 539 20.27 13.36 52.17
C SER A 539 20.52 11.93 52.62
N GLY A 540 21.72 11.41 52.29
CA GLY A 540 22.14 10.06 52.68
C GLY A 540 21.72 8.95 51.69
N PRO A 541 22.00 7.68 52.03
CA PRO A 541 21.71 6.52 51.18
C PRO A 541 20.21 6.45 50.85
N LEU A 542 19.87 6.08 49.61
CA LEU A 542 18.47 5.95 49.19
C LEU A 542 17.74 4.89 50.03
N PRO A 543 16.67 5.25 50.77
CA PRO A 543 15.88 4.26 51.51
C PRO A 543 14.96 3.42 50.60
N HIS A 544 14.69 3.90 49.39
CA HIS A 544 13.89 3.24 48.35
C HIS A 544 14.47 3.51 46.97
N ALA A 545 13.98 2.83 45.92
CA ALA A 545 14.40 3.12 44.56
C ALA A 545 14.03 4.56 44.15
N LEU A 546 14.94 5.25 43.48
CA LEU A 546 14.73 6.59 42.93
C LEU A 546 14.65 6.50 41.42
N THR A 547 13.49 6.82 40.85
CA THR A 547 13.31 6.84 39.40
C THR A 547 13.28 8.28 38.91
N VAL A 548 14.05 8.55 37.85
CA VAL A 548 13.97 9.78 37.06
C VAL A 548 13.42 9.43 35.70
N GLU A 549 12.45 10.21 35.27
CA GLU A 549 11.80 10.11 33.98
C GLU A 549 11.81 11.48 33.30
N TYR A 550 11.99 11.50 31.98
CA TYR A 550 11.80 12.71 31.19
C TYR A 550 10.95 12.43 29.97
N GLY A 551 10.34 13.49 29.43
CA GLY A 551 9.68 13.46 28.15
C GLY A 551 9.69 14.82 27.43
N TRP A 552 9.05 14.84 26.28
CA TRP A 552 9.09 15.96 25.34
C TRP A 552 7.88 16.87 25.53
N LEU A 553 8.00 18.19 25.63
CA LEU A 553 6.79 19.03 25.62
C LEU A 553 6.37 19.39 24.18
N PRO A 554 5.06 19.32 23.83
CA PRO A 554 3.90 19.14 24.71
C PRO A 554 3.40 17.69 24.88
N VAL A 555 4.24 16.69 24.62
CA VAL A 555 3.91 15.26 24.57
C VAL A 555 4.12 14.58 25.91
N THR A 556 3.05 14.04 26.49
CA THR A 556 3.11 13.41 27.83
C THR A 556 3.06 11.89 27.80
N LEU A 557 2.77 11.29 26.64
CA LEU A 557 2.54 9.84 26.50
C LEU A 557 3.81 9.02 26.30
N HIS A 558 4.92 9.65 25.89
CA HIS A 558 6.18 8.97 25.61
C HIS A 558 7.28 9.57 26.46
N SER A 559 7.95 8.70 27.22
CA SER A 559 8.96 9.09 28.18
C SER A 559 10.06 8.03 28.28
N TYR A 560 11.17 8.45 28.87
CA TYR A 560 12.31 7.60 29.14
C TYR A 560 12.64 7.69 30.62
N SER A 561 12.93 6.56 31.24
CA SER A 561 13.24 6.50 32.67
C SER A 561 14.54 5.78 32.97
N MET A 562 15.14 6.14 34.10
CA MET A 562 16.28 5.47 34.72
C MET A 562 16.01 5.38 36.22
N THR A 563 16.40 4.25 36.83
CA THR A 563 16.17 4.00 38.25
C THR A 563 17.49 3.73 38.96
N ALA A 564 17.74 4.47 40.03
CA ALA A 564 18.79 4.19 40.99
C ALA A 564 18.23 3.25 42.07
N PRO A 565 18.84 2.10 42.33
CA PRO A 565 18.32 1.12 43.28
C PRO A 565 18.42 1.63 44.72
N THR A 566 17.62 1.02 45.61
CA THR A 566 17.71 1.22 47.07
C THR A 566 19.16 1.03 47.56
N GLY A 567 19.58 1.89 48.49
CA GLY A 567 20.93 1.90 49.06
C GLY A 567 21.98 2.65 48.23
N THR A 568 21.63 3.19 47.06
CA THR A 568 22.54 4.04 46.28
C THR A 568 23.03 5.23 47.12
N GLN A 569 24.35 5.42 47.18
CA GLN A 569 24.98 6.48 47.96
C GLN A 569 25.08 7.76 47.12
N PRO A 570 24.57 8.91 47.59
CA PRO A 570 24.77 10.17 46.89
C PRO A 570 26.24 10.61 46.97
N ILE A 571 26.71 11.24 45.90
CA ILE A 571 28.03 11.89 45.86
C ILE A 571 27.77 13.39 45.99
N GLU A 572 28.30 14.04 47.03
CA GLU A 572 28.02 15.47 47.31
C GLU A 572 26.51 15.76 47.47
N ASN A 573 25.77 14.87 48.14
CA ASN A 573 24.31 14.97 48.35
C ASN A 573 23.46 14.95 47.06
N LYS A 574 23.99 14.46 45.94
CA LYS A 574 23.26 14.29 44.68
C LYS A 574 23.42 12.88 44.12
N ILE A 575 22.39 12.41 43.43
CA ILE A 575 22.45 11.26 42.52
C ILE A 575 22.25 11.80 41.12
N ASN A 576 23.24 11.54 40.25
CA ASN A 576 23.23 12.00 38.88
C ASN A 576 22.70 10.91 37.96
N PHE A 577 21.73 11.26 37.13
CA PHE A 577 21.19 10.43 36.06
C PHE A 577 21.67 11.00 34.73
N SER A 578 22.56 10.27 34.05
CA SER A 578 23.09 10.65 32.75
C SER A 578 22.26 9.97 31.66
N PHE A 579 21.47 10.76 30.94
CA PHE A 579 20.73 10.29 29.78
C PHE A 579 21.58 10.48 28.52
N SER A 580 21.57 9.50 27.61
CA SER A 580 22.42 9.48 26.41
C SER A 580 21.95 10.44 25.30
N GLY A 581 21.40 11.60 25.66
CA GLY A 581 20.86 12.62 24.77
C GLY A 581 19.44 12.99 25.17
N MET A 582 19.28 13.88 26.16
CA MET A 582 17.95 14.40 26.49
C MET A 582 17.46 15.30 25.34
N PRO A 583 16.17 15.37 25.00
CA PRO A 583 15.64 16.36 24.08
C PRO A 583 16.14 17.78 24.31
N CYS A 584 16.47 18.49 23.22
CA CYS A 584 16.65 19.93 23.28
C CYS A 584 15.29 20.65 23.20
N GLY A 585 15.25 21.88 23.71
CA GLY A 585 14.06 22.72 23.81
C GLY A 585 13.18 22.40 25.03
N PRO A 586 11.86 22.61 24.94
CA PRO A 586 10.93 22.34 26.03
C PRO A 586 10.85 20.84 26.40
N VAL A 587 11.16 20.50 27.64
CA VAL A 587 11.08 19.14 28.20
C VAL A 587 10.34 19.14 29.53
N TRP A 588 9.84 17.99 29.93
CA TRP A 588 9.41 17.76 31.30
C TRP A 588 10.29 16.68 31.94
N VAL A 589 10.62 16.85 33.22
CA VAL A 589 11.39 15.91 34.04
C VAL A 589 10.61 15.62 35.31
N ARG A 590 10.57 14.36 35.71
CA ARG A 590 9.90 13.87 36.90
C ARG A 590 10.85 12.96 37.64
N ALA A 591 11.05 13.18 38.93
CA ALA A 591 11.76 12.24 39.77
C ALA A 591 10.93 11.91 41.00
N TRP A 592 10.92 10.63 41.38
CA TRP A 592 10.20 10.17 42.56
C TRP A 592 10.93 9.04 43.28
N LEU A 593 10.80 9.06 44.59
CA LEU A 593 11.25 8.00 45.48
C LEU A 593 10.09 7.02 45.70
N ASP A 594 10.24 5.79 45.19
CA ASP A 594 9.23 4.72 45.14
C ASP A 594 9.01 4.08 46.52
N ARG A 595 8.14 4.69 47.34
CA ARG A 595 8.00 4.34 48.76
C ARG A 595 7.18 3.08 48.99
N ASP A 596 6.39 2.68 48.01
CA ASP A 596 5.53 1.51 48.07
C ASP A 596 6.06 0.33 47.24
N ASP A 597 7.26 0.46 46.67
CA ASP A 597 7.96 -0.53 45.84
C ASP A 597 7.11 -1.02 44.65
N THR A 598 6.22 -0.17 44.12
CA THR A 598 5.36 -0.52 42.99
C THR A 598 6.06 -0.36 41.64
N GLY A 599 7.18 0.36 41.58
CA GLY A 599 7.89 0.69 40.36
C GLY A 599 7.17 1.73 39.49
N THR A 600 6.08 2.32 39.97
CA THR A 600 5.27 3.31 39.26
C THR A 600 4.92 4.46 40.19
N LEU A 601 4.79 5.67 39.66
CA LEU A 601 4.44 6.83 40.49
C LEU A 601 3.03 6.67 41.11
N THR A 602 2.95 6.65 42.43
CA THR A 602 1.70 6.67 43.20
C THR A 602 1.59 7.92 44.07
N SER A 603 0.46 8.09 44.76
CA SER A 603 0.29 9.18 45.74
C SER A 603 1.10 8.96 47.03
N ALA A 604 1.66 7.76 47.25
CA ALA A 604 2.50 7.48 48.41
C ALA A 604 3.96 7.96 48.20
N ASP A 605 4.35 8.16 46.95
CA ASP A 605 5.71 8.53 46.57
C ASP A 605 6.03 9.98 46.85
N ARG A 606 7.31 10.24 47.04
CA ARG A 606 7.83 11.61 47.19
C ARG A 606 8.40 12.08 45.87
N VAL A 607 7.84 13.17 45.35
CA VAL A 607 8.27 13.82 44.10
C VAL A 607 9.10 15.07 44.37
N CYS A 608 9.77 15.58 43.34
CA CYS A 608 10.50 16.84 43.39
C CYS A 608 9.63 18.03 43.80
N ASN A 609 10.24 18.99 44.49
CA ASN A 609 9.63 20.30 44.73
C ASN A 609 9.38 21.07 43.43
N GLY A 610 8.28 21.83 43.39
CA GLY A 610 7.93 22.66 42.23
C GLY A 610 7.36 21.88 41.04
N THR A 611 6.94 20.63 41.27
CA THR A 611 6.28 19.80 40.26
C THR A 611 4.81 20.19 40.07
N ASP A 612 4.28 19.92 38.88
CA ASP A 612 2.84 19.98 38.60
C ASP A 612 2.08 18.82 39.29
N ARG A 613 0.76 18.73 39.05
CA ARG A 613 -0.09 17.68 39.64
C ARG A 613 0.28 16.25 39.20
N GLU A 614 1.06 16.11 38.13
CA GLU A 614 1.53 14.82 37.62
C GLU A 614 2.98 14.54 38.04
N GLY A 615 3.56 15.37 38.92
CA GLY A 615 4.93 15.22 39.41
C GLY A 615 6.00 15.72 38.45
N ARG A 616 5.65 16.55 37.45
CA ARG A 616 6.60 17.02 36.43
C ARG A 616 7.08 18.44 36.68
N MET A 617 8.38 18.66 36.53
CA MET A 617 9.00 19.98 36.39
C MET A 617 9.28 20.25 34.91
N HIS A 618 9.13 21.48 34.46
CA HIS A 618 9.25 21.84 33.04
C HIS A 618 10.51 22.68 32.85
N PHE A 619 11.32 22.34 31.84
CA PHE A 619 12.61 22.98 31.58
C PHE A 619 12.77 23.33 30.10
N GLU A 620 13.56 24.37 29.83
CA GLU A 620 14.07 24.68 28.50
C GLU A 620 15.54 24.19 28.41
N ILE A 621 15.77 23.13 27.64
CA ILE A 621 17.09 22.50 27.54
C ILE A 621 17.80 23.00 26.31
N THR A 622 19.02 23.48 26.50
CA THR A 622 19.90 23.92 25.42
C THR A 622 21.19 23.09 25.45
N HIS A 623 22.02 23.21 24.41
CA HIS A 623 23.34 22.56 24.40
C HIS A 623 24.27 23.07 25.54
N GLU A 624 23.95 24.22 26.14
CA GLU A 624 24.67 24.77 27.29
C GLU A 624 24.13 24.25 28.64
N THR A 625 22.91 23.70 28.66
CA THR A 625 22.28 23.17 29.86
C THR A 625 22.93 21.84 30.23
N ARG A 626 23.91 21.87 31.15
CA ARG A 626 24.62 20.67 31.62
C ARG A 626 23.87 19.87 32.67
N HIS A 627 23.14 20.57 33.55
CA HIS A 627 22.47 19.94 34.68
C HIS A 627 21.07 20.51 34.88
N VAL A 628 20.13 19.62 35.18
CA VAL A 628 18.82 19.93 35.73
C VAL A 628 18.80 19.43 37.17
N VAL A 629 18.51 20.31 38.12
CA VAL A 629 18.54 19.97 39.56
C VAL A 629 17.13 19.85 40.10
N CYS A 630 16.86 18.76 40.81
CA CYS A 630 15.64 18.54 41.60
C CYS A 630 15.98 18.36 43.08
N SER A 631 15.17 18.92 43.98
CA SER A 631 15.20 18.59 45.40
C SER A 631 13.99 17.74 45.79
N LEU A 632 14.25 16.62 46.45
CA LEU A 632 13.25 15.87 47.20
C LEU A 632 13.30 16.39 48.64
N ASP A 633 12.31 17.14 49.12
CA ASP A 633 12.27 17.71 50.49
C ASP A 633 11.41 16.94 51.49
#